data_AF-A0A419IAR3-F1
#
_entry.id   AF-A0A419IAR3-F1
#
_cell.length_a   1.000
_cell.length_b   1.000
_cell.length_c   1.000
_cell.angle_alpha   90.00
_cell.angle_beta   90.00
_cell.angle_gamma   90.00
#
_symmetry.space_group_name_H-M   'P 1'
#
loop_
_entity.id
_entity.type
_entity.pdbx_description
1 polymer ?
#
loop_
_entity_poly.entity_id
_entity_poly.type
_entity_poly.pdbx_seq_one_letter_code
_entity_poly.pdbx_strand_id
1 'polypeptide(L)' 'MKVEFVDSQRKEHGVQPVLRALEGTPGEIAPSTYYAARTRPESARAASDRVLAEKIERVHEDNYSVYGA' A
#
# COMPACT_ATOMS: atom_id res chain seq x y z
N MET A 1 3.49 -6.78 -1.39
CA MET A 1 2.47 -7.27 -0.42
C MET A 1 1.42 -8.13 -1.14
N LYS A 2 0.67 -9.03 -0.47
CA LYS A 2 -0.31 -9.95 -1.09
C LYS A 2 -1.32 -9.27 -2.03
N VAL A 3 -1.83 -8.10 -1.65
CA VAL A 3 -2.78 -7.31 -2.46
C VAL A 3 -2.15 -6.84 -3.78
N GLU A 4 -0.90 -6.39 -3.76
CA GLU A 4 -0.19 -5.93 -4.97
C GLU A 4 0.06 -7.06 -5.96
N PHE A 5 0.33 -8.27 -5.45
CA PHE A 5 0.44 -9.45 -6.30
C PHE A 5 -0.88 -9.76 -6.99
N VAL A 6 -1.99 -9.78 -6.26
CA VAL A 6 -3.33 -9.97 -6.87
C VAL A 6 -3.63 -8.86 -7.87
N ASP A 7 -3.25 -7.62 -7.58
CA ASP A 7 -3.44 -6.48 -8.46
C ASP A 7 -2.61 -6.53 -9.75
N SER A 8 -1.42 -7.10 -9.73
CA SER A 8 -0.60 -7.29 -10.94
C SER A 8 -1.21 -8.36 -11.85
N GLN A 9 -1.80 -9.41 -11.27
CA GLN A 9 -2.36 -10.55 -12.01
C GLN A 9 -3.82 -10.35 -12.43
N ARG A 10 -4.56 -9.40 -11.81
CA ARG A 10 -6.00 -9.23 -12.05
C ARG A 10 -6.35 -8.91 -13.52
N LYS A 11 -5.45 -8.26 -14.27
CA LYS A 11 -5.71 -7.88 -15.67
C LYS A 11 -5.75 -9.09 -16.59
N GLU A 12 -4.89 -10.07 -16.33
CA GLU A 12 -4.72 -11.25 -17.18
C GLU A 12 -5.64 -12.39 -16.75
N HIS A 13 -5.79 -12.61 -15.44
CA HIS A 13 -6.47 -13.79 -14.91
C HIS A 13 -7.77 -13.45 -14.14
N GLY A 14 -8.04 -12.18 -13.88
CA GLY A 14 -9.12 -11.76 -12.97
C GLY A 14 -8.77 -12.02 -11.49
N VAL A 15 -9.57 -11.47 -10.59
CA VAL A 15 -9.29 -11.53 -9.13
C VAL A 15 -9.60 -12.92 -8.57
N GLN A 16 -10.80 -13.45 -8.81
CA GLN A 16 -11.26 -14.70 -8.21
C GLN A 16 -10.38 -15.92 -8.57
N PRO A 17 -9.94 -16.10 -9.84
CA PRO A 17 -9.03 -17.19 -10.18
C PRO A 17 -7.69 -17.11 -9.45
N VAL A 18 -7.15 -15.90 -9.28
CA VAL A 18 -5.90 -15.68 -8.54
C VAL A 18 -6.07 -15.98 -7.06
N LEU A 19 -7.18 -15.55 -6.44
CA LEU A 19 -7.47 -15.87 -5.04
C LEU A 19 -7.55 -17.39 -4.81
N ARG A 20 -8.25 -18.11 -5.70
CA ARG A 20 -8.33 -19.58 -5.65
C ARG A 20 -6.97 -20.23 -5.79
N ALA A 21 -6.10 -19.72 -6.67
CA ALA A 21 -4.75 -20.26 -6.85
C ALA A 21 -3.85 -20.04 -5.62
N LEU A 22 -4.18 -19.08 -4.75
CA LEU A 22 -3.43 -18.78 -3.53
C LEU A 22 -3.94 -19.55 -2.30
N GLU A 23 -5.10 -20.20 -2.35
CA GLU A 23 -5.65 -21.01 -1.26
C GLU A 23 -4.67 -22.10 -0.82
N GLY A 24 -4.45 -22.25 0.49
CA GLY A 24 -3.52 -23.23 1.06
C GLY A 24 -2.05 -22.88 0.92
N THR A 25 -1.71 -21.74 0.32
CA THR A 25 -0.34 -21.24 0.21
C THR A 25 -0.06 -20.17 1.28
N PRO A 26 1.21 -19.87 1.59
CA PRO A 26 1.55 -18.71 2.43
C PRO A 26 1.01 -17.36 1.88
N GLY A 27 0.72 -17.32 0.56
CA GLY A 27 0.15 -16.18 -0.15
C GLY A 27 -1.37 -16.00 0.01
N GLU A 28 -2.06 -16.92 0.70
CA GLU A 28 -3.52 -16.89 0.83
C GLU A 28 -4.04 -15.56 1.39
N ILE A 29 -5.10 -15.04 0.78
CA ILE A 29 -5.76 -13.81 1.18
C ILE A 29 -7.27 -13.97 0.97
N ALA A 30 -8.05 -13.64 2.01
CA ALA A 30 -9.50 -13.69 1.91
C ALA A 30 -10.02 -12.64 0.91
N PRO A 31 -11.08 -12.95 0.14
CA PRO A 31 -11.68 -11.98 -0.80
C PRO A 31 -12.10 -10.67 -0.12
N SER A 32 -12.70 -10.75 1.07
CA SER A 32 -13.10 -9.58 1.86
C SER A 32 -11.90 -8.69 2.21
N THR A 33 -10.77 -9.28 2.59
CA THR A 33 -9.53 -8.57 2.88
C THR A 33 -8.96 -7.87 1.65
N TYR A 34 -8.97 -8.53 0.48
CA TYR A 34 -8.51 -7.91 -0.78
C TYR A 34 -9.35 -6.68 -1.13
N TYR A 35 -10.67 -6.82 -1.14
CA TYR A 35 -11.55 -5.69 -1.47
C TYR A 35 -11.53 -4.59 -0.41
N ALA A 36 -11.44 -4.94 0.88
CA ALA A 36 -11.28 -3.97 1.96
C ALA A 36 -9.97 -3.18 1.80
N ALA A 37 -8.86 -3.84 1.50
CA ALA A 37 -7.58 -3.16 1.29
C ALA A 37 -7.63 -2.16 0.11
N ARG A 38 -8.39 -2.48 -0.95
CA ARG A 38 -8.54 -1.59 -2.10
C ARG A 38 -9.44 -0.38 -1.86
N THR A 39 -10.41 -0.48 -0.97
CA THR A 39 -11.36 0.61 -0.67
C THR A 39 -10.99 1.41 0.57
N ARG A 40 -10.07 0.89 1.39
CA ARG A 40 -9.70 1.51 2.65
C ARG A 40 -9.13 2.91 2.37
N PRO A 41 -9.69 3.97 2.99
CA PRO A 41 -9.05 5.27 2.98
C PRO A 41 -7.72 5.19 3.71
N GLU A 42 -6.84 6.13 3.40
CA GLU A 42 -5.58 6.29 4.14
C GLU A 42 -5.87 6.39 5.64
N SER A 43 -5.11 5.65 6.46
CA SER A 43 -5.32 5.72 7.92
C SER A 43 -5.02 7.13 8.42
N ALA A 44 -5.71 7.58 9.47
CA ALA A 44 -5.50 8.92 10.03
C ALA A 44 -4.02 9.20 10.39
N ARG A 45 -3.31 8.16 10.86
CA ARG A 45 -1.87 8.23 11.13
C ARG A 45 -1.07 8.43 9.83
N ALA A 46 -1.28 7.58 8.82
CA ALA A 46 -0.57 7.71 7.54
C ALA A 46 -0.82 9.08 6.88
N ALA A 47 -2.06 9.58 6.92
CA ALA A 47 -2.38 10.91 6.42
C ALA A 47 -1.63 12.01 7.20
N SER A 48 -1.55 11.90 8.53
CA SER A 48 -0.81 12.84 9.36
C SER A 48 0.70 12.77 9.12
N ASP A 49 1.24 11.55 8.99
CA ASP A 49 2.66 11.29 8.74
C ASP A 49 3.07 11.81 7.36
N ARG A 50 2.22 11.70 6.33
CA ARG A 50 2.45 12.29 5.02
C ARG A 50 2.58 13.81 5.10
N VAL A 51 1.64 14.47 5.77
CA VAL A 51 1.68 15.93 5.98
C VAL A 51 2.90 16.35 6.80
N LEU A 52 3.32 15.54 7.77
CA LEU A 52 4.52 15.80 8.55
C LEU A 52 5.79 15.64 7.70
N ALA A 53 5.88 14.57 6.92
CA ALA A 53 7.01 14.31 6.01
C ALA A 53 7.18 15.45 5.00
N GLU A 54 6.10 15.88 4.34
CA GLU A 54 6.12 17.03 3.40
C GLU A 54 6.66 18.31 4.07
N LYS A 55 6.32 18.55 5.34
CA LYS A 55 6.85 19.70 6.10
C LYS A 55 8.33 19.55 6.41
N ILE A 56 8.76 18.35 6.78
CA ILE A 56 10.16 18.06 7.08
C ILE A 56 11.01 18.24 5.82
N GLU A 57 10.57 17.69 4.68
CA GLU A 57 11.24 17.83 3.39
C GLU A 57 11.42 19.30 3.01
N ARG A 58 10.36 20.11 3.10
CA ARG A 58 10.44 21.55 2.82
C ARG A 58 11.46 22.26 3.73
N VAL A 59 11.41 22.01 5.04
CA VAL A 59 12.36 22.63 5.98
C VAL A 59 13.80 22.18 5.71
N HIS A 60 13.99 20.92 5.32
CA HIS A 60 15.30 20.40 4.95
C HIS A 60 15.84 21.08 3.69
N GLU A 61 15.02 21.21 2.65
CA GLU A 61 15.37 21.94 1.42
C GLU A 61 15.69 23.42 1.69
N ASP A 62 14.88 24.09 2.49
CA ASP A 62 15.09 25.50 2.90
C ASP A 62 16.42 25.68 3.67
N ASN A 63 16.89 24.64 4.36
CA ASN A 63 18.18 24.60 5.06
C ASN A 63 19.32 24.06 4.19
N TYR A 64 19.21 24.15 2.87
CA TYR A 64 20.20 23.68 1.89
C TYR A 64 20.55 22.20 2.04
N SER A 65 19.66 21.40 2.62
CA SER A 65 19.88 19.98 2.91
C SER A 65 21.10 19.71 3.81
N VAL A 66 21.53 20.69 4.61
CA VAL A 66 22.74 20.58 5.45
C VAL A 66 22.46 19.87 6.78
N TYR A 67 21.23 19.94 7.28
CA TYR A 67 20.84 19.40 8.58
C TYR A 67 19.68 18.40 8.46
N GLY A 68 19.98 17.12 8.71
CA GLY A 68 19.01 16.02 8.76
C GLY A 68 19.41 14.84 7.87
N ALA A 69 19.81 13.72 8.49
CA ALA A 69 19.99 12.40 7.89
C ALA A 69 19.76 11.32 8.97
#